data_AF-A0A7V1BIF2-F1
#
_entry.id   AF-A0A7V1BIF2-F1
#
_cell.length_a   1.000
_cell.length_b   1.000
_cell.length_c   1.000
_cell.angle_alpha   90.00
_cell.angle_beta   90.00
_cell.angle_gamma   90.00
#
_symmetry.space_group_name_H-M   'P 1'
#
loop_
_entity.id
_entity.type
_entity.pdbx_description
1 polymer ?
#
loop_
_entity_poly.entity_id
_entity_poly.type
_entity_poly.pdbx_seq_one_letter_code
_entity_poly.pdbx_strand_id
1 'polypeptide(L)'
;MTRPQTENRFIAPSELLCSIYPEVDFAEFHFTRHLLNALWTVSNTRFELVVNELQEAWVARMRHLIGRMTGPCVLLWLSAYDEVPTNDPAIGSAPLFVTRRMIEQVEPMAAKLIQVSPSPHAVSEGTTGMVFPKEERKQATQLAGVRAHREIADILVPAVRRFA
;
A
#
# COMPACT_ATOMS: atom_id res chain seq x y z
N MET A 1 12.54 10.11 -19.82
CA MET A 1 11.73 8.92 -20.17
C MET A 1 10.72 8.75 -19.05
N THR A 2 9.51 9.26 -19.25
CA THR A 2 8.42 9.34 -18.28
C THR A 2 8.04 7.94 -17.79
N ARG A 3 8.27 7.64 -16.52
CA ARG A 3 7.59 6.53 -15.85
C ARG A 3 6.41 7.13 -15.06
N PRO A 4 5.19 7.10 -15.61
CA PRO A 4 4.11 7.93 -15.13
C PRO A 4 3.49 7.34 -13.86
N GLN A 5 2.66 8.16 -13.22
CA GLN A 5 1.69 7.89 -12.15
C GLN A 5 0.68 6.77 -12.52
N THR A 6 1.17 5.61 -12.96
CA THR A 6 0.39 4.58 -13.67
C THR A 6 -0.40 3.68 -12.71
N GLU A 7 0.02 3.58 -11.45
CA GLU A 7 -0.53 2.61 -10.50
C GLU A 7 -1.87 3.03 -9.88
N ASN A 8 -2.33 4.28 -10.08
CA ASN A 8 -3.55 4.80 -9.47
C ASN A 8 -4.57 5.37 -10.46
N ARG A 9 -4.50 4.99 -11.75
CA ARG A 9 -5.47 5.48 -12.74
C ARG A 9 -6.84 4.86 -12.50
N PHE A 10 -7.87 5.70 -12.40
CA PHE A 10 -9.25 5.24 -12.40
C PHE A 10 -9.65 4.83 -13.82
N ILE A 11 -10.26 3.64 -13.96
CA ILE A 11 -10.64 3.10 -15.27
C ILE A 11 -12.16 3.21 -15.46
N ALA A 12 -12.92 2.67 -14.51
CA ALA A 12 -14.37 2.71 -14.51
C ALA A 12 -14.89 2.44 -13.09
N PRO A 13 -16.09 2.95 -12.72
CA PRO A 13 -16.73 2.59 -11.47
C PRO A 13 -17.23 1.14 -11.52
N SER A 14 -17.26 0.49 -10.37
CA SER A 14 -17.98 -0.78 -10.22
C SER A 14 -19.49 -0.53 -10.13
N GLU A 15 -20.30 -1.55 -10.40
CA GLU A 15 -21.76 -1.49 -10.22
C GLU A 15 -22.13 -1.09 -8.79
N LEU A 16 -21.40 -1.59 -7.80
CA LEU A 16 -21.58 -1.19 -6.40
C LEU A 16 -21.39 0.32 -6.21
N LEU A 17 -20.30 0.89 -6.75
CA LEU A 17 -20.02 2.33 -6.62
C LEU A 17 -21.14 3.17 -7.26
N CYS A 18 -21.61 2.78 -8.45
CA CYS A 18 -22.74 3.44 -9.09
C CYS A 18 -24.03 3.34 -8.28
N SER A 19 -24.27 2.21 -7.60
CA SER A 19 -25.46 2.00 -6.79
C SER A 19 -25.44 2.79 -5.49
N ILE A 20 -24.29 2.90 -4.82
CA ILE A 20 -24.20 3.57 -3.51
C ILE A 20 -23.90 5.06 -3.65
N TYR A 21 -23.36 5.54 -4.77
CA TYR A 21 -23.14 6.96 -5.06
C TYR A 21 -23.78 7.40 -6.39
N PRO A 22 -25.12 7.35 -6.50
CA PRO A 22 -25.83 7.76 -7.71
C PRO A 22 -25.66 9.26 -8.04
N GLU A 23 -25.31 10.09 -7.06
CA GLU A 23 -25.09 11.53 -7.23
C GLU A 23 -23.68 11.92 -7.70
N VAL A 24 -22.74 10.96 -7.74
CA VAL A 24 -21.35 11.22 -8.11
C VAL A 24 -21.17 11.01 -9.62
N ASP A 25 -20.71 12.04 -10.32
CA ASP A 25 -20.25 11.90 -11.71
C ASP A 25 -18.86 11.28 -11.75
N PHE A 26 -18.79 9.98 -11.98
CA PHE A 26 -17.52 9.24 -12.04
C PHE A 26 -16.63 9.64 -13.23
N ALA A 27 -17.16 10.31 -14.26
CA ALA A 27 -16.39 10.73 -15.42
C ALA A 27 -15.37 11.83 -15.11
N GLU A 28 -15.55 12.57 -14.01
CA GLU A 28 -14.65 13.63 -13.58
C GLU A 28 -13.32 13.09 -13.00
N PHE A 29 -13.28 11.82 -12.59
CA PHE A 29 -12.15 11.25 -11.87
C PHE A 29 -11.19 10.50 -12.79
N HIS A 30 -9.91 10.87 -12.71
CA HIS A 30 -8.83 10.22 -13.45
C HIS A 30 -7.92 9.39 -12.54
N PHE A 31 -7.94 9.65 -11.23
CA PHE A 31 -7.10 8.99 -10.24
C PHE A 31 -7.91 8.54 -9.02
N THR A 32 -7.57 7.36 -8.49
CA THR A 32 -8.28 6.71 -7.38
C THR A 32 -8.23 7.52 -6.09
N ARG A 33 -7.13 8.22 -5.78
CA ARG A 33 -7.04 9.02 -4.55
C ARG A 33 -8.04 10.18 -4.54
N HIS A 34 -8.17 10.90 -5.65
CA HIS A 34 -9.14 11.98 -5.77
C HIS A 34 -10.57 11.46 -5.68
N LEU A 35 -10.85 10.32 -6.32
CA LEU A 35 -12.14 9.64 -6.20
C LEU A 35 -12.44 9.30 -4.75
N LEU A 36 -11.55 8.60 -4.05
CA LEU A 36 -11.78 8.17 -2.67
C LEU A 36 -12.06 9.36 -1.74
N ASN A 37 -11.40 10.51 -1.94
CA ASN A 37 -11.64 11.72 -1.13
C ASN A 37 -13.03 12.31 -1.37
N ALA A 38 -13.46 12.33 -2.63
CA ALA A 38 -14.80 12.78 -2.97
C ALA A 38 -15.86 11.84 -2.37
N LEU A 39 -15.67 10.53 -2.49
CA LEU A 39 -16.60 9.55 -1.90
C LEU A 39 -16.71 9.68 -0.37
N TRP A 40 -15.59 9.90 0.31
CA TRP A 40 -15.56 10.14 1.76
C TRP A 40 -16.32 11.41 2.14
N THR A 41 -16.12 12.50 1.40
CA THR A 41 -16.77 13.79 1.62
C THR A 41 -18.28 13.72 1.39
N VAL A 42 -18.70 12.97 0.36
CA VAL A 42 -20.12 12.78 0.04
C VAL A 42 -20.84 11.96 1.13
N SER A 43 -20.20 10.91 1.66
CA SER A 43 -20.77 10.15 2.78
C SER A 43 -19.75 9.21 3.42
N ASN A 44 -19.42 9.47 4.68
CA ASN A 44 -18.54 8.59 5.47
C ASN A 44 -19.14 7.19 5.67
N THR A 45 -20.44 7.09 5.93
CA THR A 45 -21.12 5.79 6.14
C THR A 45 -21.10 4.91 4.89
N ARG A 46 -21.34 5.47 3.70
CA ARG A 46 -21.24 4.71 2.45
C ARG A 46 -19.78 4.39 2.10
N PHE A 47 -18.85 5.25 2.49
CA PHE A 47 -17.43 5.03 2.27
C PHE A 47 -16.91 3.81 3.02
N GLU A 48 -17.44 3.51 4.21
CA GLU A 48 -17.11 2.28 4.94
C GLU A 48 -17.41 1.00 4.13
N LEU A 49 -18.48 1.00 3.33
CA LEU A 49 -18.78 -0.11 2.41
C LEU A 49 -17.69 -0.26 1.34
N VAL A 50 -17.22 0.86 0.78
CA VAL A 50 -16.13 0.86 -0.20
C VAL A 50 -14.84 0.33 0.43
N VAL A 51 -14.51 0.77 1.64
CA VAL A 51 -13.31 0.30 2.35
C VAL A 51 -13.38 -1.20 2.61
N ASN A 52 -14.52 -1.72 3.10
CA ASN A 52 -14.71 -3.15 3.35
C ASN A 52 -14.49 -3.98 2.08
N GLU A 53 -15.10 -3.57 0.97
CA GLU A 53 -14.94 -4.25 -0.33
C GLU A 53 -13.49 -4.21 -0.84
N LEU A 54 -12.80 -3.08 -0.68
CA LEU A 54 -11.38 -2.99 -1.02
C LEU A 54 -10.52 -3.93 -0.17
N GLN A 55 -10.80 -4.04 1.13
CA GLN A 55 -10.11 -4.93 2.05
C GLN A 55 -10.36 -6.41 1.71
N GLU A 56 -11.60 -6.80 1.48
CA GLU A 56 -11.97 -8.15 1.08
C GLU A 56 -11.32 -8.54 -0.26
N ALA A 57 -11.40 -7.64 -1.25
CA ALA A 57 -10.79 -7.87 -2.55
C ALA A 57 -9.26 -7.94 -2.47
N TRP A 58 -8.62 -7.17 -1.58
CA TRP A 58 -7.18 -7.27 -1.32
C TRP A 58 -6.82 -8.64 -0.75
N VAL A 59 -7.53 -9.11 0.29
CA VAL A 59 -7.28 -10.43 0.91
C VAL A 59 -7.45 -11.54 -0.13
N ALA A 60 -8.55 -11.53 -0.89
CA ALA A 60 -8.81 -12.54 -1.91
C ALA A 60 -7.70 -12.59 -2.98
N ARG A 61 -7.25 -11.42 -3.46
CA ARG A 61 -6.16 -11.34 -4.45
C ARG A 61 -4.82 -11.80 -3.88
N MET A 62 -4.49 -11.45 -2.64
CA MET A 62 -3.26 -11.91 -2.01
C MET A 62 -3.24 -13.42 -1.78
N ARG A 63 -4.36 -14.00 -1.32
CA ARG A 63 -4.51 -15.46 -1.21
C ARG A 63 -4.32 -16.14 -2.57
N HIS A 64 -4.95 -15.60 -3.62
CA HIS A 64 -4.81 -16.11 -4.99
C HIS A 64 -3.37 -16.02 -5.50
N LEU A 65 -2.70 -14.88 -5.27
CA LEU A 65 -1.32 -14.65 -5.69
C LEU A 65 -0.37 -15.66 -5.03
N ILE A 66 -0.45 -15.82 -3.71
CA ILE A 66 0.41 -16.75 -2.96
C ILE A 66 0.14 -18.19 -3.38
N GLY A 67 -1.13 -18.56 -3.55
CA GLY A 67 -1.52 -19.91 -3.99
C GLY A 67 -1.00 -20.28 -5.39
N ARG A 68 -0.60 -19.30 -6.21
CA ARG A 68 0.00 -19.53 -7.54
C ARG A 68 1.53 -19.62 -7.52
N MET A 69 2.19 -19.35 -6.41
CA MET A 69 3.65 -19.39 -6.32
C MET A 69 4.15 -20.85 -6.19
N THR A 70 5.13 -21.22 -7.00
CA THR A 70 5.78 -22.54 -6.93
C THR A 70 7.00 -22.47 -6.01
N GLY A 71 6.78 -22.29 -4.71
CA GLY A 71 7.87 -22.27 -3.72
C GLY A 71 7.47 -21.60 -2.40
N PRO A 72 8.35 -21.64 -1.38
CA PRO A 72 8.09 -20.97 -0.11
C PRO A 72 7.90 -19.46 -0.32
N CYS A 73 6.72 -18.95 0.05
CA CYS A 73 6.42 -17.53 0.01
C CYS A 73 6.75 -16.89 1.37
N VAL A 74 7.60 -15.87 1.39
CA VAL A 74 7.87 -15.07 2.60
C VAL A 74 7.13 -13.73 2.46
N LEU A 75 6.26 -13.42 3.41
CA LEU A 75 5.56 -12.15 3.48
C LEU A 75 6.39 -11.14 4.27
N LEU A 76 6.65 -9.98 3.66
CA LEU A 76 7.29 -8.85 4.32
C LEU A 76 6.25 -7.75 4.56
N TRP A 77 5.97 -7.48 5.84
CA TRP A 77 5.17 -6.33 6.27
C TRP A 77 6.13 -5.20 6.68
N LEU A 78 6.05 -4.04 6.04
CA LEU A 78 6.78 -2.83 6.45
C LEU A 78 5.86 -1.93 7.30
N SER A 79 6.08 -1.87 8.62
CA SER A 79 5.20 -1.16 9.57
C SER A 79 5.61 0.28 9.85
N ALA A 80 6.71 0.78 9.27
CA ALA A 80 7.17 2.16 9.49
C ALA A 80 6.33 3.24 8.79
N TYR A 81 5.30 2.89 8.02
CA TYR A 81 4.49 3.85 7.28
C TYR A 81 3.21 4.29 8.01
N ASP A 82 2.90 3.68 9.16
CA ASP A 82 1.76 4.05 10.00
C ASP A 82 1.98 5.43 10.67
N GLU A 83 3.23 5.90 10.78
CA GLU A 83 3.60 7.13 11.51
C GLU A 83 3.92 8.33 10.61
N VAL A 84 3.97 8.17 9.27
CA VAL A 84 4.21 9.32 8.39
C VAL A 84 2.91 10.12 8.26
N PRO A 85 2.84 11.37 8.76
CA PRO A 85 1.64 12.17 8.62
C PRO A 85 1.36 12.36 7.14
N THR A 86 0.24 11.83 6.66
CA THR A 86 -0.26 12.21 5.35
C THR A 86 -0.84 13.63 5.46
N ASN A 87 -0.71 14.42 4.41
CA ASN A 87 -1.40 15.72 4.32
C ASN A 87 -2.93 15.56 4.17
N ASP A 88 -3.41 14.32 4.12
CA ASP A 88 -4.80 13.97 3.85
C ASP A 88 -5.37 13.11 5.01
N PRO A 89 -5.80 13.75 6.11
CA PRO A 89 -6.20 13.06 7.34
C PRO A 89 -7.40 12.13 7.15
N ALA A 90 -8.14 12.24 6.03
CA ALA A 90 -9.30 11.41 5.75
C ALA A 90 -8.95 10.00 5.23
N ILE A 91 -7.92 9.87 4.39
CA ILE A 91 -7.59 8.61 3.69
C ILE A 91 -6.31 7.95 4.21
N GLY A 92 -5.39 8.69 4.83
CA GLY A 92 -4.16 8.11 5.36
C GLY A 92 -3.02 7.98 4.34
N SER A 93 -1.89 7.45 4.83
CA SER A 93 -0.69 7.10 4.05
C SER A 93 -0.86 5.73 3.37
N ALA A 94 -0.09 5.48 2.31
CA ALA A 94 -0.07 4.16 1.68
C ALA A 94 0.74 3.16 2.54
N PRO A 95 0.42 1.85 2.52
CA PRO A 95 -0.65 1.20 1.74
C PRO A 95 -2.06 1.48 2.31
N LEU A 96 -2.95 1.98 1.46
CA LEU A 96 -4.30 2.37 1.89
C LEU A 96 -5.11 1.16 2.36
N PHE A 97 -5.71 1.29 3.54
CA PHE A 97 -6.68 0.36 4.13
C PHE A 97 -6.18 -1.06 4.44
N VAL A 98 -4.89 -1.36 4.28
CA VAL A 98 -4.34 -2.68 4.65
C VAL A 98 -4.13 -2.73 6.17
N THR A 99 -4.87 -3.60 6.85
CA THR A 99 -4.86 -3.71 8.31
C THR A 99 -4.14 -4.96 8.80
N ARG A 100 -3.70 -4.96 10.07
CA ARG A 100 -3.05 -6.11 10.70
C ARG A 100 -3.86 -7.41 10.52
N ARG A 101 -5.17 -7.31 10.77
CA ARG A 101 -6.14 -8.41 10.61
C ARG A 101 -6.17 -8.97 9.19
N MET A 102 -5.95 -8.16 8.16
CA MET A 102 -5.91 -8.63 6.77
C MET A 102 -4.67 -9.49 6.51
N ILE A 103 -3.54 -9.18 7.12
CA ILE A 103 -2.33 -9.99 6.93
C ILE A 103 -2.35 -11.25 7.77
N GLU A 104 -2.94 -11.22 8.97
CA GLU A 104 -3.21 -12.43 9.75
C GLU A 104 -4.10 -13.42 8.98
N GLN A 105 -4.99 -12.93 8.12
CA GLN A 105 -5.79 -13.80 7.24
C GLN A 105 -4.96 -14.49 6.15
N VAL A 106 -3.90 -13.83 5.66
CA VAL A 106 -3.09 -14.29 4.54
C VAL A 106 -1.84 -15.06 5.01
N GLU A 107 -1.35 -14.76 6.21
CA GLU A 107 -0.17 -15.35 6.85
C GLU A 107 -0.16 -16.90 6.82
N PRO A 108 -1.27 -17.62 7.10
CA PRO A 108 -1.27 -19.08 7.06
C PRO A 108 -0.92 -19.69 5.70
N MET A 109 -0.99 -18.91 4.61
CA MET A 109 -0.63 -19.35 3.25
C MET A 109 0.84 -19.10 2.93
N ALA A 110 1.56 -18.36 3.78
CA ALA A 110 2.97 -18.06 3.60
C ALA A 110 3.83 -19.00 4.45
N ALA A 111 5.06 -19.23 4.00
CA ALA A 111 6.05 -19.97 4.76
C ALA A 111 6.52 -19.19 6.00
N LYS A 112 6.49 -17.85 5.93
CA LYS A 112 6.86 -16.97 7.05
C LYS A 112 6.33 -15.55 6.85
N LEU A 113 5.82 -14.94 7.91
CA LEU A 113 5.61 -13.50 8.01
C LEU A 113 6.81 -12.85 8.70
N ILE A 114 7.32 -11.76 8.12
CA ILE A 114 8.36 -10.91 8.68
C ILE A 114 7.83 -9.49 8.72
N GLN A 115 7.72 -8.95 9.92
CA GLN A 115 7.38 -7.55 10.12
C GLN A 115 8.65 -6.75 10.40
N VAL A 116 8.83 -5.64 9.70
CA VAL A 116 9.98 -4.74 9.88
C VAL A 116 9.49 -3.30 10.01
N SER A 117 9.89 -2.64 11.09
CA SER A 117 9.84 -1.19 11.21
C SER A 117 11.27 -0.66 11.14
N PRO A 118 11.63 0.09 10.07
CA PRO A 118 12.83 0.92 10.05
C PRO A 118 13.06 1.68 11.36
N SER A 119 14.32 1.73 11.81
CA SER A 119 14.69 2.46 13.01
C SER A 119 14.42 3.98 12.86
N PRO A 120 14.20 4.73 13.97
CA PRO A 120 14.07 6.19 13.89
C PRO A 120 15.26 6.87 13.21
N HIS A 121 16.45 6.28 13.32
CA HIS A 121 17.65 6.74 12.64
C HIS A 121 17.60 6.50 11.12
N ALA A 122 17.08 5.35 10.68
CA ALA A 122 16.85 5.09 9.27
C ALA A 122 15.78 6.00 8.66
N VAL A 123 14.73 6.31 9.43
CA VAL A 123 13.68 7.25 9.02
C VAL A 123 14.24 8.67 8.91
N SER A 124 15.04 9.12 9.88
CA SER A 124 15.58 10.50 9.89
C SER A 124 16.62 10.76 8.80
N GLU A 125 17.35 9.74 8.34
CA GLU A 125 18.24 9.85 7.18
C GLU A 125 17.49 10.11 5.86
N GLY A 126 16.19 9.79 5.79
CA GLY A 126 15.33 10.08 4.64
C GLY A 126 15.94 9.63 3.31
N THR A 127 16.15 10.58 2.39
CA THR A 127 16.69 10.28 1.05
C THR A 127 18.22 10.28 0.98
N THR A 128 18.92 10.26 2.12
CA THR A 128 20.39 10.28 2.15
C THR A 128 20.95 9.05 1.43
N GLY A 129 21.83 9.29 0.45
CA GLY A 129 22.45 8.24 -0.37
C GLY A 129 21.58 7.71 -1.52
N MET A 130 20.34 8.17 -1.67
CA MET A 130 19.52 7.84 -2.85
C MET A 130 20.00 8.61 -4.08
N VAL A 131 19.89 8.00 -5.26
CA VAL A 131 20.18 8.62 -6.55
C VAL A 131 18.87 8.83 -7.30
N PHE A 132 18.48 10.09 -7.51
CA PHE A 132 17.24 10.46 -8.21
C PHE A 132 17.38 11.85 -8.85
N PRO A 133 16.68 12.13 -9.97
CA PRO A 133 16.59 13.47 -10.55
C PRO A 133 15.97 14.48 -9.57
N LYS A 134 16.36 15.76 -9.63
CA LYS A 134 15.87 16.78 -8.68
C LYS A 134 14.34 16.91 -8.70
N GLU A 135 13.74 16.69 -9.86
CA GLU A 135 12.32 16.75 -10.14
C GLU A 135 11.53 15.65 -9.39
N GLU A 136 12.19 14.53 -9.08
CA GLU A 136 11.59 13.36 -8.43
C GLU A 136 11.77 13.35 -6.91
N ARG A 137 12.32 14.42 -6.31
CA ARG A 137 12.60 14.50 -4.87
C ARG A 137 11.39 14.17 -3.99
N LYS A 138 10.19 14.62 -4.38
CA LYS A 138 8.94 14.35 -3.63
C LYS A 138 8.54 12.87 -3.68
N GLN A 139 8.87 12.16 -4.75
CA GLN A 139 8.61 10.72 -4.87
C GLN A 139 9.65 9.94 -4.08
N ALA A 140 10.93 10.36 -4.14
CA ALA A 140 12.01 9.74 -3.37
C ALA A 140 11.73 9.74 -1.86
N THR A 141 11.13 10.82 -1.32
CA THR A 141 10.76 10.90 0.10
C THR A 141 9.64 9.94 0.52
N GLN A 142 8.91 9.33 -0.42
CA GLN A 142 7.86 8.36 -0.14
C GLN A 142 8.39 6.92 -0.09
N LEU A 143 9.64 6.70 -0.49
CA LEU A 143 10.28 5.39 -0.47
C LEU A 143 11.10 5.20 0.81
N ALA A 144 11.37 3.93 1.17
CA ALA A 144 12.32 3.63 2.22
C ALA A 144 13.72 4.16 1.82
N GLY A 145 14.38 4.85 2.74
CA GLY A 145 15.75 5.33 2.55
C GLY A 145 16.77 4.19 2.42
N VAL A 146 17.99 4.52 2.00
CA VAL A 146 19.06 3.52 1.82
C VAL A 146 19.33 2.73 3.09
N ARG A 147 19.35 3.39 4.25
CA ARG A 147 19.54 2.69 5.54
C ARG A 147 18.36 1.80 5.89
N ALA A 148 17.12 2.26 5.69
CA ALA A 148 15.93 1.46 5.92
C ALA A 148 15.97 0.17 5.08
N HIS A 149 16.38 0.27 3.81
CA HIS A 149 16.58 -0.92 2.97
C HIS A 149 17.67 -1.87 3.49
N ARG A 150 18.77 -1.35 4.05
CA ARG A 150 19.81 -2.18 4.67
C ARG A 150 19.28 -2.93 5.89
N GLU A 151 18.58 -2.24 6.78
CA GLU A 151 17.97 -2.87 7.97
C GLU A 151 16.96 -3.96 7.57
N ILE A 152 16.12 -3.69 6.57
CA ILE A 152 15.19 -4.69 6.01
C ILE A 152 15.96 -5.90 5.46
N ALA A 153 17.03 -5.67 4.69
CA ALA A 153 17.84 -6.73 4.11
C ALA A 153 18.52 -7.60 5.18
N ASP A 154 19.06 -7.01 6.24
CA ASP A 154 19.71 -7.73 7.34
C ASP A 154 18.75 -8.72 8.03
N ILE A 155 17.46 -8.37 8.10
CA ILE A 155 16.40 -9.23 8.65
C ILE A 155 15.92 -10.26 7.60
N LEU A 156 15.77 -9.85 6.35
CA LEU A 156 15.17 -10.66 5.29
C LEU A 156 16.12 -11.75 4.77
N VAL A 157 17.40 -11.43 4.56
CA VAL A 157 18.39 -12.35 3.97
C VAL A 157 18.50 -13.67 4.75
N PRO A 158 18.65 -13.69 6.08
CA PRO A 158 18.71 -14.94 6.84
C PRO A 158 17.42 -15.76 6.74
N ALA A 159 16.27 -15.12 6.60
CA ALA A 159 14.99 -15.81 6.48
C ALA A 159 14.82 -16.45 5.11
N VAL A 160 15.12 -15.71 4.04
CA VAL A 160 15.04 -16.22 2.66
C VAL A 160 16.04 -17.37 2.44
N ARG A 161 17.26 -17.27 2.98
CA ARG A 161 18.28 -18.34 2.89
C ARG A 161 17.88 -19.66 3.55
N ARG A 162 16.89 -19.67 4.45
CA ARG A 162 16.37 -20.93 5.03
C ARG A 162 15.43 -21.68 4.09
N PHE A 163 14.97 -21.01 3.03
CA PHE A 163 14.02 -21.52 2.04
C PHE A 163 14.62 -21.64 0.63
N ALA A 164 15.91 -21.28 0.47
CA ALA A 164 16.69 -21.41 -0.77
C ALA A 164 17.55 -22.67 -0.71
#